data_AF-V5HJ13-F1
#
_entry.id   AF-V5HJ13-F1
#
_cell.length_a   1.000
_cell.length_b   1.000
_cell.length_c   1.000
_cell.angle_alpha   90.00
_cell.angle_beta   90.00
_cell.angle_gamma   90.00
#
_symmetry.space_group_name_H-M   'P 1'
#
loop_
_entity.id
_entity.type
_entity.pdbx_description
1 polymer ?
#
loop_
_entity_poly.entity_id
_entity_poly.type
_entity_poly.pdbx_seq_one_letter_code
_entity_poly.pdbx_strand_id
1 'polypeptide(L)'
;MGLQYALLFTFVGAVEVWAQYKRWTPDFHWTRKMTIKNPENSPTFNYAELGSLQDAWQVLEDTSNDSYYLMFRTEAPMGSTRCVSMTANITNKTNKTDQFY
;
A
#
# COMPACT_ATOMS: atom_id res chain seq x y z
N MET A 1 21.49 4.04 45.74
CA MET A 1 22.20 3.34 44.65
C MET A 1 21.26 2.57 43.73
N GLY A 2 20.37 1.68 44.21
CA GLY A 2 19.52 0.84 43.33
C GLY A 2 18.52 1.57 42.41
N LEU A 3 17.89 2.66 42.86
CA LEU A 3 16.91 3.42 42.06
C LEU A 3 17.53 4.11 40.82
N GLN A 4 18.76 4.60 40.97
CA GLN A 4 19.49 5.26 39.89
C GLN A 4 19.86 4.26 38.78
N TYR A 5 20.22 3.03 39.16
CA TYR A 5 20.47 1.96 38.20
C TYR A 5 19.20 1.51 37.49
N ALA A 6 18.07 1.40 38.20
CA ALA A 6 16.79 1.04 37.59
C ALA A 6 16.34 2.06 36.54
N LEU A 7 16.49 3.36 36.82
CA LEU A 7 16.20 4.45 35.87
C LEU A 7 17.12 4.42 34.65
N LEU A 8 18.40 4.08 34.84
CA LEU A 8 19.34 3.92 33.72
C LEU A 8 18.93 2.76 32.80
N PHE A 9 18.55 1.62 33.36
CA PHE A 9 18.14 0.46 32.55
C PHE A 9 16.84 0.71 31.78
N THR A 10 15.86 1.40 32.37
CA THR A 10 14.63 1.75 31.64
C THR A 10 14.88 2.75 30.53
N PHE A 11 15.78 3.71 30.74
CA PHE A 11 16.15 4.67 29.70
C PHE A 11 16.89 4.01 28.54
N VAL A 12 17.84 3.11 28.83
CA VAL A 12 18.57 2.34 27.81
C VAL A 12 17.60 1.45 27.03
N GLY A 13 16.71 0.73 27.71
CA GLY A 13 15.69 -0.10 27.05
C GLY A 13 14.75 0.71 26.15
N ALA A 14 14.29 1.88 26.60
CA ALA A 14 13.46 2.76 25.78
C ALA A 14 14.19 3.28 24.54
N VAL A 15 15.48 3.61 24.64
CA VAL A 15 16.31 4.06 23.52
C VAL A 15 16.54 2.94 22.49
N GLU A 16 16.81 1.73 22.94
CA GLU A 16 16.98 0.57 22.04
C GLU A 16 15.68 0.22 21.31
N VAL A 17 14.54 0.24 22.00
CA VAL A 17 13.22 0.02 21.40
C VAL A 17 12.89 1.12 20.37
N TRP A 18 13.21 2.39 20.67
CA TRP A 18 13.05 3.49 19.71
C TRP A 18 13.97 3.38 18.48
N ALA A 19 15.20 2.92 18.68
CA ALA A 19 16.15 2.67 17.59
C ALA A 19 15.67 1.53 16.69
N GLN A 20 15.08 0.47 17.25
CA GLN A 20 14.44 -0.60 16.49
C GLN A 20 13.20 -0.10 15.75
N TYR A 21 12.37 0.76 16.35
CA TYR A 21 11.21 1.36 15.70
C TYR A 21 11.61 2.24 14.50
N LYS A 22 12.66 3.06 14.62
CA LYS A 22 13.23 3.82 13.49
C LYS A 22 13.89 2.95 12.42
N ARG A 23 14.41 1.78 12.79
CA ARG A 23 14.96 0.81 11.83
C ARG A 23 13.86 0.00 11.14
N TRP A 24 12.69 -0.13 11.79
CA TRP A 24 11.52 -0.82 11.26
C TRP A 24 10.58 0.09 10.49
N THR A 25 10.63 1.43 10.64
CA THR A 25 10.04 2.32 9.63
C THR A 25 10.68 1.92 8.31
N PRO A 26 9.94 1.24 7.42
CA PRO A 26 10.56 0.68 6.25
C PRO A 26 10.99 1.88 5.42
N ASP A 27 12.31 2.05 5.30
CA ASP A 27 12.91 2.89 4.27
C ASP A 27 12.58 2.21 2.93
N PHE A 28 11.32 2.33 2.52
CA PHE A 28 10.88 1.98 1.20
C PHE A 28 11.58 2.98 0.28
N HIS A 29 12.75 2.58 -0.19
CA HIS A 29 13.40 3.16 -1.36
C HIS A 29 12.51 2.83 -2.57
N TRP A 30 11.36 3.51 -2.67
CA TRP A 30 10.52 3.45 -3.85
C TRP A 30 11.42 3.83 -5.03
N THR A 31 11.52 2.92 -5.99
CA THR A 31 12.27 3.15 -7.22
C THR A 31 11.65 4.37 -7.90
N ARG A 32 12.32 5.53 -7.80
CA ARG A 32 11.87 6.82 -8.35
C ARG A 32 11.62 6.81 -9.86
N LYS A 33 12.07 5.76 -10.56
CA LYS A 33 11.78 5.49 -11.95
C LYS A 33 11.14 4.11 -12.09
N MET A 34 9.82 4.03 -11.94
CA MET A 34 9.06 3.00 -12.63
C MET A 34 8.91 3.44 -14.08
N THR A 35 9.71 2.87 -14.99
CA THR A 35 9.47 2.98 -16.43
C THR A 35 8.34 2.01 -16.78
N ILE A 36 7.10 2.44 -16.60
CA ILE A 36 5.92 1.70 -17.06
C ILE A 36 5.85 1.90 -18.56
N LYS A 37 6.26 0.87 -19.32
CA LYS A 37 6.01 0.81 -20.77
C LYS A 37 4.50 0.72 -20.97
N ASN A 38 4.00 1.42 -22.00
CA ASN A 38 2.60 1.44 -22.45
C ASN A 38 1.83 0.17 -22.01
N PRO A 39 0.89 0.26 -21.05
CA PRO A 39 0.28 -0.92 -20.43
C PRO A 39 -0.68 -1.64 -21.39
N GLU A 40 -1.00 -1.06 -22.53
CA GLU A 40 -1.87 -1.69 -23.50
C GLU A 40 -1.15 -2.84 -24.20
N ASN A 41 -1.39 -4.03 -23.64
CA ASN A 41 -1.15 -5.34 -24.25
C ASN A 41 0.31 -5.80 -24.29
N SER A 42 1.08 -5.60 -23.21
CA SER A 42 2.35 -6.33 -23.08
C SER A 42 2.08 -7.83 -22.98
N PRO A 43 2.66 -8.67 -23.87
CA PRO A 43 2.45 -10.12 -23.84
C PRO A 43 2.82 -10.78 -22.50
N THR A 44 3.68 -10.11 -21.71
CA THR A 44 4.09 -10.56 -20.37
C THR A 44 2.94 -10.65 -19.39
N PHE A 45 1.87 -9.87 -19.55
CA PHE A 45 0.71 -9.95 -18.64
C PHE A 45 -0.13 -11.21 -18.84
N ASN A 46 0.05 -11.94 -19.95
CA ASN A 46 -0.62 -13.20 -20.23
C ASN A 46 0.08 -14.43 -19.61
N TYR A 47 1.19 -14.23 -18.89
CA TYR A 47 1.87 -15.34 -18.22
C TYR A 47 0.99 -15.90 -17.11
N ALA A 48 0.76 -17.22 -17.15
CA ALA A 48 -0.12 -17.91 -16.20
C ALA A 48 0.28 -17.68 -14.74
N GLU A 49 1.59 -17.56 -14.47
CA GLU A 49 2.16 -17.28 -13.15
C GLU A 49 1.65 -15.94 -12.56
N LEU A 50 1.33 -14.97 -13.41
CA LEU A 50 0.85 -13.66 -12.99
C LEU A 50 -0.68 -13.60 -12.83
N GLY A 51 -1.42 -14.63 -13.26
CA GLY A 51 -2.89 -14.63 -13.23
C GLY A 51 -3.45 -14.46 -11.81
N SER A 52 -2.78 -15.06 -10.82
CA SER A 52 -3.15 -14.91 -9.40
C SER A 52 -3.00 -13.48 -8.87
N LEU A 53 -2.21 -12.63 -9.53
CA LEU A 53 -1.99 -11.23 -9.15
C LEU A 53 -2.92 -10.27 -9.89
N GLN A 54 -3.76 -10.77 -10.78
CA GLN A 54 -4.57 -9.98 -11.71
C GLN A 54 -6.08 -10.23 -11.54
N ASP A 55 -6.52 -10.84 -10.44
CA ASP A 55 -7.95 -10.98 -10.16
C ASP A 55 -8.53 -9.62 -9.72
N ALA A 56 -9.08 -8.91 -10.70
CA ALA A 56 -9.73 -7.63 -10.47
C ALA A 56 -10.94 -7.74 -9.54
N TRP A 57 -11.67 -8.87 -9.56
CA TRP A 57 -12.86 -9.01 -8.72
C TRP A 57 -12.49 -9.16 -7.25
N GLN A 58 -11.43 -9.89 -6.95
CA GLN A 58 -10.93 -10.01 -5.58
C GLN A 58 -10.58 -8.63 -4.98
N VAL A 59 -9.87 -7.79 -5.74
CA VAL A 59 -9.53 -6.42 -5.31
C VAL A 59 -10.77 -5.57 -5.06
N LEU A 60 -11.80 -5.73 -5.90
CA LEU A 60 -13.07 -5.02 -5.73
C LEU A 60 -13.81 -5.48 -4.46
N GLU A 61 -13.84 -6.78 -4.18
CA GLU A 61 -14.44 -7.29 -2.94
C GLU A 61 -13.74 -6.71 -1.69
N ASP A 62 -12.42 -6.60 -1.72
CA ASP A 62 -11.63 -6.02 -0.63
C ASP A 62 -11.96 -4.54 -0.41
N THR A 63 -12.27 -3.79 -1.48
CA THR A 63 -12.63 -2.36 -1.38
C THR A 63 -13.96 -2.09 -0.66
N SER A 64 -14.75 -3.14 -0.38
CA SER A 64 -15.94 -3.03 0.48
C SER A 64 -15.62 -2.99 1.98
N ASN A 65 -14.44 -3.46 2.37
CA ASN A 65 -13.99 -3.46 3.76
C ASN A 65 -12.88 -2.43 4.01
N ASP A 66 -12.01 -2.22 3.01
CA ASP A 66 -10.83 -1.37 3.12
C ASP A 66 -10.87 -0.22 2.10
N SER A 67 -10.32 0.93 2.49
CA SER A 67 -10.12 2.06 1.58
C SER A 67 -8.76 1.97 0.89
N TYR A 68 -8.75 2.14 -0.43
CA TYR A 68 -7.54 2.17 -1.24
C TYR A 68 -7.14 3.62 -1.51
N TYR A 69 -5.83 3.90 -1.53
CA TYR A 69 -5.30 5.26 -1.73
C TYR A 69 -4.32 5.28 -2.89
N LEU A 70 -4.47 6.27 -3.78
CA LEU A 70 -3.52 6.48 -4.87
C LEU A 70 -2.24 7.13 -4.34
N MET A 71 -1.19 6.34 -4.20
CA MET A 71 0.11 6.82 -3.72
C MET A 71 0.99 7.38 -4.85
N PHE A 72 1.03 6.70 -5.99
CA PHE A 72 1.93 7.04 -7.10
C PHE A 72 1.23 6.83 -8.45
N ARG A 73 1.59 7.65 -9.44
CA ARG A 73 1.19 7.50 -10.84
C ARG A 73 2.24 8.10 -11.76
N THR A 74 2.27 7.66 -13.02
CA THR A 74 3.27 8.11 -14.01
C THR A 74 2.76 9.15 -15.00
N GLU A 75 1.45 9.25 -15.22
CA GLU A 75 0.88 10.19 -16.20
C GLU A 75 0.53 11.56 -15.56
N ALA A 76 0.58 12.65 -16.35
CA ALA A 76 0.27 14.02 -15.94
C ALA A 76 -0.77 14.68 -16.88
N PRO A 77 -1.67 15.57 -16.41
CA PRO A 77 -1.97 15.96 -15.02
C PRO A 77 -3.37 15.49 -14.55
N MET A 78 -3.53 15.23 -13.24
CA MET A 78 -4.83 15.07 -12.56
C MET A 78 -5.28 16.43 -11.99
N GLY A 79 -4.95 17.52 -12.69
CA GLY A 79 -5.04 18.86 -12.15
C GLY A 79 -4.37 18.99 -10.77
N SER A 80 -5.07 19.59 -9.81
CA SER A 80 -4.66 19.79 -8.41
C SER A 80 -5.19 18.71 -7.45
N THR A 81 -5.82 17.65 -7.96
CA THR A 81 -6.45 16.63 -7.11
C THR A 81 -5.41 15.83 -6.35
N ARG A 82 -5.51 15.88 -5.02
CA ARG A 82 -4.66 15.17 -4.07
C ARG A 82 -5.54 14.28 -3.19
N CYS A 83 -4.91 13.35 -2.47
CA CYS A 83 -5.60 12.47 -1.53
C CYS A 83 -6.72 11.66 -2.18
N VAL A 84 -6.48 11.16 -3.39
CA VAL A 84 -7.43 10.29 -4.09
C VAL A 84 -7.49 8.96 -3.36
N SER A 85 -8.68 8.64 -2.88
CA SER A 85 -9.01 7.35 -2.29
C SER A 85 -10.21 6.74 -2.99
N MET A 86 -10.40 5.44 -2.79
CA MET A 86 -11.53 4.70 -3.31
C MET A 86 -12.01 3.73 -2.24
N THR A 87 -13.31 3.75 -2.00
CA THR A 87 -14.02 2.67 -1.29
C THR A 87 -15.18 2.25 -2.19
N ALA A 88 -15.55 0.98 -2.17
CA ALA A 88 -16.68 0.50 -2.95
C ALA A 88 -17.73 -0.17 -2.06
N ASN A 89 -18.90 -0.39 -2.62
CA ASN A 89 -19.86 -1.32 -2.06
C ASN A 89 -20.31 -2.28 -3.15
N ILE A 90 -20.26 -3.59 -2.85
CA ILE A 90 -20.72 -4.61 -3.79
C ILE A 90 -22.22 -4.45 -4.03
N THR A 91 -22.58 -4.17 -5.28
CA THR A 91 -23.98 -4.06 -5.70
C THR A 91 -24.52 -5.40 -6.16
N ASN A 92 -23.69 -6.20 -6.84
CA ASN A 92 -24.05 -7.53 -7.31
C ASN A 92 -22.82 -8.41 -7.50
N LYS A 93 -22.70 -9.44 -6.66
CA LYS A 93 -21.58 -10.40 -6.70
C LYS A 93 -21.59 -11.32 -7.92
N THR A 94 -22.78 -11.71 -8.42
CA THR A 94 -22.90 -12.58 -9.61
C THR A 94 -22.45 -11.85 -10.87
N ASN A 95 -22.84 -10.58 -11.00
CA ASN A 95 -22.49 -9.75 -12.15
C ASN A 95 -21.14 -9.04 -11.99
N LYS A 96 -20.49 -9.19 -10.84
CA LYS A 96 -19.22 -8.55 -10.50
C LYS A 96 -19.26 -7.02 -10.63
N THR A 97 -20.29 -6.40 -10.03
CA THR A 97 -20.51 -4.94 -10.12
C THR A 97 -20.53 -4.28 -8.75
N ASP A 98 -19.82 -3.15 -8.66
CA ASP A 98 -19.66 -2.37 -7.44
C ASP A 98 -19.92 -0.89 -7.70
N GLN A 99 -20.28 -0.16 -6.64
CA GLN A 99 -20.41 1.29 -6.66
C GLN A 99 -19.26 1.92 -5.86
N PHE A 100 -18.49 2.80 -6.49
CA PHE A 100 -17.36 3.51 -5.88
C PHE A 100 -17.79 4.85 -5.28
N TYR A 101 -17.11 5.25 -4.21
CA TYR A 101 -17.29 6.51 -3.48
C TYR A 101 -15.95 7.21 -3.24
#